data_AF-A0A4S8QN45-F1
#
_entry.id   AF-A0A4S8QN45-F1
#
_cell.length_a   1.000
_cell.length_b   1.000
_cell.length_c   1.000
_cell.angle_alpha   90.00
_cell.angle_beta   90.00
_cell.angle_gamma   90.00
#
_symmetry.space_group_name_H-M   'P 1'
#
loop_
_entity.id
_entity.type
_entity.pdbx_description
1 polymer ?
#
loop_
_entity_poly.entity_id
_entity_poly.type
_entity_poly.pdbx_seq_one_letter_code
_entity_poly.pdbx_strand_id
1 'polypeptide(L)'
;MDRQAWEQQHDPEGRIRYIAEFLPAVWGGVNTMFTPSHAYQFESFGVDGGDIVHATAVVNYRGRRCSYRRQIWPPQHPALLAAQLYTTFLEERLNSDIGLNSGGTGAVEL
;
A
#
# COMPACT_ATOMS: atom_id res chain seq x y z
N MET A 1 -12.42 -22.22 11.24
CA MET A 1 -11.88 -20.86 11.41
C MET A 1 -11.29 -20.80 12.81
N ASP A 2 -10.01 -20.45 12.93
CA ASP A 2 -9.32 -20.39 14.21
C ASP A 2 -9.84 -19.22 15.05
N ARG A 3 -10.01 -19.43 16.36
CA ARG A 3 -10.57 -18.41 17.28
C ARG A 3 -9.68 -17.18 17.35
N GLN A 4 -8.36 -17.35 17.35
CA GLN A 4 -7.42 -16.25 17.42
C GLN A 4 -7.44 -15.42 16.13
N ALA A 5 -7.58 -16.08 14.97
CA ALA A 5 -7.74 -15.37 13.70
C ALA A 5 -9.03 -14.53 13.65
N TRP A 6 -10.13 -15.03 14.22
CA TRP A 6 -11.37 -14.26 14.33
C TRP A 6 -11.23 -13.07 15.30
N GLU A 7 -10.64 -13.30 16.48
CA GLU A 7 -10.39 -12.24 17.47
C GLU A 7 -9.47 -11.14 16.90
N GLN A 8 -8.42 -11.52 16.18
CA GLN A 8 -7.52 -10.57 15.53
C GLN A 8 -8.22 -9.78 14.43
N GLN A 9 -9.08 -10.42 13.62
CA GLN A 9 -9.82 -9.71 12.56
C GLN A 9 -10.77 -8.65 13.12
N HIS A 10 -11.38 -8.94 14.27
CA HIS A 10 -12.37 -8.08 14.93
C HIS A 10 -11.79 -7.26 16.11
N ASP A 11 -10.48 -7.03 16.14
CA ASP A 11 -9.82 -6.17 17.13
C ASP A 11 -9.68 -4.71 16.63
N PRO A 12 -10.60 -3.79 17.01
CA PRO A 12 -10.54 -2.41 16.56
C PRO A 12 -9.35 -1.64 17.13
N GLU A 13 -8.91 -1.95 18.35
CA GLU A 13 -7.79 -1.24 18.98
C GLU A 13 -6.45 -1.66 18.38
N GLY A 14 -6.26 -2.96 18.18
CA GLY A 14 -5.11 -3.50 17.47
C GLY A 14 -5.02 -2.96 16.05
N ARG A 15 -6.15 -2.84 15.36
CA ARG A 15 -6.23 -2.24 14.02
C ARG A 15 -5.79 -0.78 14.01
N ILE A 16 -6.30 0.04 14.94
CA ILE A 16 -5.92 1.46 15.04
C ILE A 16 -4.42 1.59 15.31
N ARG A 17 -3.89 0.80 16.25
CA ARG A 17 -2.45 0.81 16.57
C ARG A 17 -1.60 0.39 15.37
N TYR A 18 -2.00 -0.68 14.71
CA TYR A 18 -1.31 -1.19 13.52
C TYR A 18 -1.25 -0.14 12.41
N ILE A 19 -2.37 0.52 12.11
CA ILE A 19 -2.43 1.58 11.10
C ILE A 19 -1.56 2.77 11.51
N ALA A 20 -1.58 3.16 12.79
CA ALA A 20 -0.77 4.26 13.31
C ALA A 20 0.74 4.02 13.20
N GLU A 21 1.18 2.76 13.25
CA GLU A 21 2.57 2.37 13.01
C GLU A 21 2.89 2.22 11.51
N PHE A 22 1.95 1.67 10.74
CA PHE A 22 2.13 1.39 9.31
C PHE A 22 2.22 2.65 8.45
N LEU A 23 1.31 3.61 8.65
CA LEU A 23 1.24 4.85 7.84
C LEU A 23 2.57 5.64 7.80
N PRO A 24 3.18 6.03 8.93
CA PRO A 24 4.44 6.78 8.92
C PRO A 24 5.60 5.96 8.35
N ALA A 25 5.59 4.63 8.53
CA ALA A 25 6.63 3.76 7.99
C ALA A 25 6.57 3.69 6.46
N VAL A 26 5.37 3.58 5.87
CA VAL A 26 5.21 3.67 4.41
C VAL A 26 5.61 5.04 3.91
N TRP A 27 5.19 6.11 4.58
CA TRP A 27 5.56 7.47 4.18
C TRP A 27 7.08 7.69 4.18
N GLY A 28 7.79 7.18 5.19
CA GLY A 28 9.25 7.20 5.24
C GLY A 28 9.90 6.42 4.09
N GLY A 29 9.38 5.22 3.79
CA GLY A 29 9.85 4.41 2.68
C GLY A 29 9.59 5.07 1.32
N VAL A 30 8.38 5.58 1.10
CA VAL A 30 7.98 6.31 -0.10
C VAL A 30 8.88 7.54 -0.29
N ASN A 31 9.06 8.40 0.71
CA ASN A 31 9.92 9.58 0.54
C ASN A 31 11.38 9.23 0.21
N THR A 32 11.86 8.09 0.69
CA THR A 32 13.21 7.61 0.39
C THR A 32 13.29 7.11 -1.05
N MET A 33 12.36 6.26 -1.49
CA MET A 33 12.32 5.67 -2.83
C MET A 33 11.93 6.69 -3.92
N PHE A 34 11.01 7.60 -3.60
CA PHE A 34 10.48 8.63 -4.50
C PHE A 34 11.13 10.00 -4.26
N THR A 35 12.41 10.02 -3.89
CA THR A 35 13.17 11.28 -3.94
C THR A 35 12.93 11.91 -5.32
N PRO A 36 12.49 13.17 -5.38
CA PRO A 36 11.86 13.73 -6.57
C PRO A 36 12.77 13.58 -7.79
N SER A 37 12.45 12.60 -8.62
CA SER A 37 13.03 12.39 -9.92
C SER A 37 11.94 12.69 -10.94
N HIS A 38 12.32 13.19 -12.12
CA HIS A 38 11.37 13.60 -13.16
C HIS A 38 10.45 12.46 -13.67
N ALA A 39 10.66 11.22 -13.23
CA ALA A 39 9.90 10.05 -13.66
C ALA A 39 8.67 9.75 -12.80
N TYR A 40 8.67 10.12 -11.51
CA TYR A 40 7.63 9.72 -10.55
C TYR A 40 7.21 10.91 -9.67
N GLN A 41 5.91 11.10 -9.48
CA GLN A 41 5.36 12.03 -8.51
C GLN A 41 4.36 11.30 -7.63
N PHE A 42 4.65 11.22 -6.33
CA PHE A 42 3.71 10.68 -5.36
C PHE A 42 2.55 11.66 -5.16
N GLU A 43 1.31 11.20 -5.32
CA GLU A 43 0.12 12.06 -5.22
C GLU A 43 -0.54 11.93 -3.86
N SER A 44 -0.89 10.70 -3.46
CA SER A 44 -1.56 10.46 -2.19
C SER A 44 -1.39 9.03 -1.68
N PHE A 45 -1.47 8.91 -0.36
CA PHE A 45 -1.50 7.64 0.36
C PHE A 45 -2.68 7.67 1.33
N GLY A 46 -3.41 6.56 1.42
CA GLY A 46 -4.50 6.43 2.36
C GLY A 46 -4.74 5.00 2.77
N VAL A 47 -5.54 4.84 3.82
CA VAL A 47 -6.12 3.57 4.22
C VAL A 47 -7.64 3.69 4.23
N ASP A 48 -8.32 2.64 3.79
CA ASP A 48 -9.78 2.57 3.75
C ASP A 48 -10.27 1.22 4.27
N GLY A 49 -11.50 1.19 4.78
CA GLY A 49 -12.17 -0.03 5.23
C GLY A 49 -12.49 -0.07 6.73
N GLY A 50 -13.00 -1.22 7.16
CA GLY A 50 -13.43 -1.51 8.53
C GLY A 50 -12.72 -2.75 9.06
N ASP A 51 -13.41 -3.90 9.06
CA ASP A 51 -12.85 -5.18 9.49
C ASP A 51 -11.81 -5.77 8.53
N ILE A 52 -11.78 -5.25 7.30
CA ILE A 52 -10.70 -5.45 6.35
C ILE A 52 -10.24 -4.06 5.93
N VAL A 53 -8.94 -3.80 6.03
CA VAL A 53 -8.36 -2.50 5.71
C VAL A 53 -7.42 -2.65 4.53
N HIS A 54 -7.55 -1.74 3.58
CA HIS A 54 -6.68 -1.63 2.43
C HIS A 54 -5.84 -0.37 2.53
N ALA A 55 -4.57 -0.47 2.17
CA ALA A 55 -3.74 0.67 1.87
C ALA A 55 -3.80 0.95 0.37
N THR A 56 -3.94 2.23 0.01
CA THR A 56 -3.99 2.68 -1.38
C THR A 56 -2.97 3.79 -1.60
N ALA A 57 -2.12 3.63 -2.61
CA ALA A 57 -1.18 4.64 -3.08
C ALA A 57 -1.54 5.09 -4.49
N VAL A 58 -1.60 6.39 -4.68
CA VAL A 58 -1.79 7.02 -6.00
C VAL A 58 -0.51 7.73 -6.38
N VAL A 59 -0.01 7.40 -7.57
CA VAL A 59 1.25 7.91 -8.09
C VAL A 59 1.09 8.32 -9.54
N ASN A 60 1.70 9.43 -9.92
CA ASN A 60 1.83 9.84 -11.30
C ASN A 60 3.18 9.34 -11.83
N TYR A 61 3.13 8.44 -12.80
CA TYR A 61 4.29 7.86 -13.45
C TYR A 61 4.26 8.16 -14.95
N ARG A 62 5.27 8.88 -15.45
CA ARG A 62 5.38 9.24 -16.88
C ARG A 62 4.08 9.83 -17.48
N GLY A 63 3.41 10.69 -16.72
CA GLY A 63 2.15 11.34 -17.15
C GLY A 63 0.90 10.45 -17.06
N ARG A 64 1.01 9.26 -16.47
CA ARG A 64 -0.13 8.37 -16.18
C ARG A 64 -0.35 8.29 -14.67
N ARG A 65 -1.60 8.38 -14.27
CA ARG A 65 -2.02 8.19 -12.87
C ARG A 65 -2.26 6.70 -12.63
N CYS A 66 -1.47 6.11 -11.75
CA CYS A 66 -1.60 4.72 -11.32
C CYS A 66 -2.10 4.67 -9.87
N SER A 67 -2.95 3.68 -9.58
CA SER A 67 -3.45 3.40 -8.23
C SER A 67 -3.10 1.97 -7.86
N TYR A 68 -2.47 1.81 -6.70
CA TYR A 68 -2.06 0.53 -6.16
C TYR A 68 -2.74 0.31 -4.82
N ARG A 69 -3.54 -0.74 -4.71
CA ARG A 69 -4.31 -1.10 -3.53
C ARG A 69 -3.82 -2.45 -2.99
N ARG A 70 -3.70 -2.58 -1.66
CA ARG A 70 -3.34 -3.85 -1.01
C ARG A 70 -4.01 -3.97 0.35
N GLN A 71 -4.53 -5.16 0.67
CA GLN A 71 -5.02 -5.45 2.02
C GLN A 71 -3.87 -5.44 3.03
N ILE A 72 -4.06 -4.72 4.14
CA ILE A 72 -3.08 -4.61 5.25
C ILE A 72 -3.63 -5.11 6.58
N TRP A 73 -4.96 -5.27 6.70
CA TRP A 73 -5.63 -5.83 7.87
C TRP A 73 -6.68 -6.87 7.44
N PRO A 74 -6.83 -8.02 8.13
CA PRO A 74 -6.04 -8.48 9.28
C PRO A 74 -4.54 -8.65 8.96
N PRO A 75 -3.65 -8.43 9.94
CA PRO A 75 -2.23 -8.29 9.68
C PRO A 75 -1.59 -9.68 9.56
N GLN A 76 -0.92 -9.92 8.43
CA GLN A 76 -0.11 -11.13 8.22
C GLN A 76 1.33 -10.94 8.75
N HIS A 77 1.76 -9.68 8.87
CA HIS A 77 3.10 -9.29 9.28
C HIS A 77 3.02 -8.11 10.27
N PRO A 78 4.05 -7.86 11.08
CA PRO A 78 4.16 -6.63 11.86
C PRO A 78 4.11 -5.39 10.96
N ALA A 79 3.56 -4.28 11.48
CA ALA A 79 3.29 -3.06 10.71
C ALA A 79 4.51 -2.53 9.94
N LEU A 80 5.69 -2.51 10.58
CA LEU A 80 6.93 -2.07 9.93
C LEU A 80 7.34 -2.95 8.74
N LEU A 81 7.24 -4.27 8.90
CA LEU A 81 7.57 -5.21 7.83
C LEU A 81 6.53 -5.12 6.70
N ALA A 82 5.24 -5.04 7.05
CA ALA A 82 4.18 -4.84 6.07
C ALA A 82 4.36 -3.53 5.27
N ALA A 83 4.80 -2.45 5.94
CA ALA A 83 5.11 -1.19 5.30
C ALA A 83 6.26 -1.33 4.30
N GLN A 84 7.35 -1.99 4.68
CA GLN A 84 8.47 -2.27 3.78
C GLN A 84 8.02 -3.09 2.56
N LEU A 85 7.28 -4.18 2.79
CA LEU A 85 6.74 -5.03 1.72
C LEU A 85 5.79 -4.27 0.80
N TYR A 86 5.00 -3.33 1.35
CA TYR A 86 4.12 -2.48 0.55
C TYR A 86 4.94 -1.54 -0.33
N THR A 87 5.95 -0.86 0.21
CA THR A 87 6.76 0.08 -0.57
C THR A 87 7.60 -0.64 -1.64
N THR A 88 8.19 -1.80 -1.33
CA THR A 88 8.87 -2.64 -2.33
C THR A 88 7.92 -3.08 -3.44
N PHE A 89 6.70 -3.50 -3.09
CA PHE A 89 5.69 -3.83 -4.09
C PHE A 89 5.35 -2.65 -5.00
N LEU A 90 5.22 -1.43 -4.46
CA LEU A 90 5.01 -0.23 -5.27
C LEU A 90 6.17 0.00 -6.25
N GLU A 91 7.40 -0.09 -5.77
CA GLU A 91 8.61 0.06 -6.59
C GLU A 91 8.65 -0.98 -7.72
N GLU A 92 8.45 -2.26 -7.40
CA GLU A 92 8.42 -3.35 -8.37
C GLU A 92 7.34 -3.15 -9.42
N ARG A 93 6.13 -2.75 -9.01
CA ARG A 93 5.00 -2.50 -9.91
C ARG A 93 5.27 -1.35 -10.85
N LEU A 94 5.78 -0.26 -10.34
CA LEU A 94 6.14 0.91 -11.14
C LEU A 94 7.27 0.63 -12.13
N ASN A 95 8.21 -0.24 -11.76
CA ASN A 95 9.27 -0.70 -12.65
C ASN A 95 8.79 -1.75 -13.65
N SER A 96 7.74 -2.52 -13.31
CA SER A 96 7.17 -3.56 -14.19
C SER A 96 6.14 -3.03 -15.18
N ASP A 97 5.39 -1.98 -14.85
CA ASP A 97 4.50 -1.25 -15.78
C ASP A 97 5.29 -0.58 -16.93
N ILE A 98 6.63 -0.58 -16.87
CA ILE A 98 7.52 -0.21 -17.98
C ILE A 98 7.45 -1.25 -19.13
N GLY A 99 6.92 -2.46 -18.89
CA GLY A 99 6.90 -3.54 -19.86
C GLY A 99 5.55 -3.85 -20.52
N LEU A 100 4.41 -3.44 -19.94
CA LEU A 100 3.10 -3.86 -20.42
C LEU A 100 2.08 -2.71 -20.34
N ASN A 101 1.44 -2.42 -21.47
CA ASN A 101 0.16 -1.72 -21.59
C ASN A 101 0.20 -0.20 -21.85
N SER A 102 0.41 0.15 -23.11
CA SER A 102 -0.16 1.35 -23.72
C SER A 102 -1.68 1.18 -23.91
N GLY A 103 -2.44 1.43 -22.86
CA GLY A 103 -3.90 1.58 -22.94
C GLY A 103 -4.65 0.69 -21.97
N GLY A 104 -5.26 1.30 -20.96
CA GLY A 104 -6.27 0.62 -20.14
C GLY A 104 -6.24 1.02 -18.69
N THR A 105 -7.17 1.89 -18.32
CA THR A 105 -7.63 2.11 -16.95
C THR A 105 -8.05 0.77 -16.35
N GLY A 106 -7.22 0.18 -15.49
CA GLY A 106 -7.52 -1.04 -14.78
C GLY A 106 -6.96 -0.93 -13.38
N ALA A 107 -7.84 -0.67 -12.41
CA ALA A 107 -7.52 -0.93 -11.02
C ALA A 107 -7.21 -2.42 -10.90
N VAL A 108 -5.95 -2.77 -10.66
CA VAL A 108 -5.55 -4.15 -10.41
C VAL A 108 -5.73 -4.37 -8.92
N GLU A 109 -6.88 -4.90 -8.52
CA GLU A 109 -7.08 -5.46 -7.19
C GLU A 109 -6.33 -6.79 -7.10
N LEU A 110 -5.44 -6.90 -6.10
CA LEU A 110 -4.86 -8.16 -5.63
C LEU A 110 -5.21 -8.34 -4.16
#